data_AF-A0A699W4C5-F1
#
_entry.id   AF-A0A699W4C5-F1
#
_cell.length_a   1.000
_cell.length_b   1.000
_cell.length_c   1.000
_cell.angle_alpha   90.00
_cell.angle_beta   90.00
_cell.angle_gamma   90.00
#
_symmetry.space_group_name_H-M   'P 1'
#
loop_
_entity.id
_entity.type
_entity.pdbx_description
1 polymer ?
#
loop_
_entity_poly.entity_id
_entity_poly.type
_entity_poly.pdbx_seq_one_letter_code
_entity_poly.pdbx_strand_id
1 'polypeptide(L)' 'QRVGKMLKLCRRYLHWIQNSVFEGEISEVKLAELVVKARAIVDEDEDSMLIFKSRTQQWLEKQVIGRERSSLDTIL' A
#
# COMPACT_ATOMS: atom_id res chain seq x y z
N GLN A 1 13.63 -12.54 -1.31
CA GLN A 1 12.98 -12.10 -2.56
C GLN A 1 12.42 -10.69 -2.41
N ARG A 2 12.39 -9.87 -3.48
CA ARG A 2 12.00 -8.43 -3.47
C ARG A 2 10.57 -8.21 -2.94
N VAL A 3 9.62 -9.03 -3.39
CA VAL A 3 8.20 -9.00 -2.95
C VAL A 3 8.06 -9.04 -1.42
N GLY A 4 8.76 -9.96 -0.76
CA GLY A 4 8.71 -10.07 0.71
C GLY A 4 9.30 -8.85 1.43
N LYS A 5 10.32 -8.21 0.84
CA LYS A 5 10.88 -6.95 1.37
C LYS A 5 9.87 -5.80 1.18
N MET A 6 9.22 -5.71 0.01
CA MET A 6 8.22 -4.69 -0.27
C MET A 6 6.99 -4.82 0.64
N LEU A 7 6.47 -6.04 0.82
CA LEU A 7 5.36 -6.32 1.75
C LEU A 7 5.69 -5.85 3.17
N LYS A 8 6.88 -6.19 3.68
CA LYS A 8 7.33 -5.74 5.01
C LYS A 8 7.51 -4.22 5.07
N LEU A 9 7.98 -3.60 3.99
CA LEU A 9 8.11 -2.14 3.91
C LEU A 9 6.73 -1.47 3.98
N CYS A 10 5.79 -1.81 3.10
CA CYS A 10 4.48 -1.16 3.01
C CYS A 10 3.63 -1.33 4.28
N ARG A 11 3.69 -2.50 4.94
CA ARG A 11 2.99 -2.75 6.23
C ARG A 11 3.42 -1.83 7.37
N ARG A 12 4.57 -1.15 7.26
CA ARG A 12 4.99 -0.16 8.26
C ARG A 12 4.34 1.21 8.08
N TYR A 13 3.72 1.46 6.93
CA TYR A 13 3.18 2.77 6.56
C TYR A 13 1.68 2.74 6.26
N LEU A 14 1.15 1.61 5.77
CA LEU A 14 -0.22 1.48 5.28
C LEU A 14 -0.83 0.12 5.70
N HIS A 15 -2.15 0.05 5.70
CA HIS A 15 -2.89 -1.17 5.94
C HIS A 15 -2.87 -2.06 4.69
N TRP A 16 -2.60 -3.35 4.89
CA TRP A 16 -2.64 -4.35 3.82
C TRP A 16 -4.06 -4.82 3.61
N ILE A 17 -4.60 -4.65 2.40
CA ILE A 17 -6.01 -4.99 2.11
C ILE A 17 -6.18 -6.17 1.15
N GLN A 18 -5.22 -6.38 0.25
CA GLN A 18 -5.15 -7.54 -0.64
C GLN A 18 -3.74 -7.69 -1.18
N ASN A 19 -3.37 -8.87 -1.69
CA ASN A 19 -2.13 -9.19 -2.42
C ASN A 19 -1.02 -8.12 -2.31
N SER A 20 -0.90 -7.27 -3.33
CA SER A 20 0.09 -6.20 -3.44
C SER A 20 -0.56 -4.81 -3.33
N VAL A 21 -1.66 -4.67 -2.59
CA VAL A 21 -2.41 -3.42 -2.44
C VAL A 21 -2.49 -3.01 -0.97
N PHE A 22 -2.25 -1.73 -0.73
CA PHE A 22 -2.21 -1.12 0.58
C PHE A 22 -2.93 0.22 0.56
N GLU A 23 -3.53 0.58 1.68
CA GLU A 23 -4.26 1.84 1.83
C GLU A 23 -4.17 2.37 3.26
N GLY A 24 -4.42 3.66 3.44
CA GLY A 24 -4.40 4.31 4.74
C GLY A 24 -4.00 5.76 4.64
N GLU A 25 -4.16 6.47 5.76
CA GLU A 25 -3.69 7.83 5.90
C GLU A 25 -2.19 7.84 6.12
N ILE A 26 -1.49 8.72 5.39
CA ILE A 26 -0.05 8.87 5.45
C ILE A 26 0.32 10.34 5.25
N SER A 27 1.23 10.86 6.07
CA SER A 27 1.72 12.23 5.87
C SER A 27 2.63 12.31 4.63
N GLU A 28 2.70 13.48 3.99
CA GLU A 28 3.57 13.70 2.82
C GLU A 28 5.04 13.33 3.09
N VAL A 29 5.54 13.64 4.31
CA VAL A 29 6.90 13.28 4.72
C VAL A 29 7.08 11.76 4.81
N LYS A 30 6.10 11.05 5.38
CA LYS A 30 6.14 9.58 5.48
C LYS A 30 5.97 8.90 4.13
N LEU A 31 5.16 9.48 3.24
CA LEU A 31 5.02 9.01 1.87
C LEU A 31 6.33 9.15 1.09
N ALA A 32 7.00 10.31 1.19
CA ALA A 32 8.32 10.52 0.58
C ALA A 32 9.35 9.51 1.14
N GLU A 33 9.35 9.28 2.45
CA GLU A 33 10.21 8.28 3.10
C GLU A 33 9.94 6.86 2.56
N LEU A 34 8.66 6.48 2.40
CA LEU A 34 8.25 5.20 1.82
C LEU A 34 8.76 5.06 0.38
N VAL A 35 8.59 6.07 -0.47
CA VAL A 35 9.02 6.04 -1.88
C VAL A 35 10.54 5.86 -1.99
N VAL A 36 11.32 6.60 -1.22
CA VAL A 36 12.79 6.47 -1.20
C VAL A 36 13.20 5.05 -0.80
N LYS A 37 12.59 4.51 0.27
CA LYS A 37 12.87 3.14 0.72
C LYS A 37 12.40 2.07 -0.28
N ALA A 38 11.32 2.33 -1.01
CA ALA A 38 10.79 1.42 -2.02
C ALA A 38 11.71 1.34 -3.25
N ARG A 39 12.27 2.47 -3.70
CA ARG A 39 13.25 2.51 -4.80
C ARG A 39 14.51 1.69 -4.51
N ALA A 40 14.92 1.59 -3.25
CA ALA A 40 16.03 0.71 -2.86
C ALA A 40 15.71 -0.80 -2.93
N ILE A 41 14.44 -1.17 -3.15
CA ILE A 41 13.98 -2.56 -3.25
C ILE A 41 13.56 -2.92 -4.67
N VAL A 42 12.96 -1.98 -5.41
CA VAL A 42 12.44 -2.12 -6.77
C VAL A 42 13.57 -2.25 -7.78
N ASP A 43 13.36 -3.11 -8.77
CA ASP A 43 14.10 -3.10 -10.03
C ASP A 43 13.32 -2.24 -11.04
N GLU A 44 13.82 -1.05 -11.38
CA GLU A 44 13.03 -0.06 -12.16
C GLU A 44 12.78 -0.48 -13.61
N ASP A 45 13.50 -1.48 -14.13
CA ASP A 45 13.31 -2.02 -15.48
C ASP A 45 12.21 -3.10 -15.52
N GLU A 46 11.88 -3.72 -14.39
CA GLU A 46 11.03 -4.92 -14.32
C GLU A 46 9.81 -4.74 -13.38
N ASP A 47 9.96 -3.96 -12.32
CA ASP A 47 8.95 -3.79 -11.28
C ASP A 47 8.31 -2.38 -11.36
N SER A 48 7.07 -2.26 -10.90
CA SER A 48 6.38 -0.96 -10.80
C SER A 48 5.59 -0.83 -9.51
N MET A 49 5.40 0.41 -9.07
CA MET A 49 4.56 0.76 -7.93
C MET A 49 3.68 1.94 -8.29
N LEU A 50 2.36 1.75 -8.20
CA LEU A 50 1.36 2.79 -8.44
C LEU A 50 0.93 3.40 -7.11
N ILE A 51 0.92 4.74 -7.04
CA ILE A 51 0.50 5.49 -5.85
C ILE A 51 -0.67 6.38 -6.24
N PHE A 52 -1.84 6.08 -5.69
CA PHE A 52 -3.02 6.94 -5.76
C PHE A 52 -3.08 7.79 -4.50
N LYS A 53 -3.10 9.12 -4.64
CA LYS A 53 -3.23 10.06 -3.52
C LYS A 53 -4.39 11.01 -3.73
N SER A 54 -5.15 11.24 -2.66
CA SER A 54 -6.23 12.24 -2.61
C SER A 54 -6.03 13.13 -1.38
N ARG A 55 -6.35 14.41 -1.52
CA ARG A 55 -6.36 15.38 -0.40
C ARG A 55 -7.67 15.38 0.37
N THR A 56 -8.74 14.85 -0.23
CA THR A 56 -10.06 14.77 0.38
C THR A 56 -10.33 13.32 0.75
N GLN A 57 -10.93 13.10 1.93
CA GLN A 57 -11.53 11.80 2.33
C GLN A 57 -12.79 11.48 1.50
N GLN A 58 -12.82 11.86 0.22
CA GLN A 58 -13.81 11.31 -0.69
C GLN A 58 -13.46 9.83 -0.80
N TRP A 59 -14.30 9.01 -0.17
CA TRP A 59 -14.19 7.57 -0.22
C TRP A 59 -14.21 7.16 -1.68
N LEU A 60 -13.09 6.58 -2.13
CA LEU A 60 -13.08 5.85 -3.38
C LEU A 60 -14.09 4.72 -3.22
N GLU A 61 -15.08 4.67 -4.10
CA GLU A 61 -16.01 3.56 -4.14
C GLU A 61 -15.21 2.27 -4.39
N LYS A 62 -15.24 1.35 -3.43
CA LYS A 62 -14.55 0.07 -3.53
C LYS A 62 -15.58 -1.01 -3.85
N GLN A 63 -15.47 -1.59 -5.03
CA GLN A 63 -16.19 -2.80 -5.38
C GLN A 63 -15.23 -3.99 -5.33
N VAL A 64 -15.53 -4.97 -4.46
CA VAL A 64 -14.78 -6.22 -4.40
C VAL A 64 -15.57 -7.29 -5.13
N ILE A 65 -14.96 -7.90 -6.16
CA ILE A 65 -15.52 -9.06 -6.86
C ILE A 65 -14.69 -10.28 -6.45
N GLY A 66 -15.34 -11.29 -5.86
CA GLY A 66 -14.70 -12.52 -5.42
C GLY A 66 -14.31 -12.50 -3.94
N ARG A 67 -13.26 -13.25 -3.58
CA ARG A 67 -12.89 -13.48 -2.18
C ARG A 67 -12.02 -12.36 -1.63
N GLU A 68 -12.56 -11.62 -0.68
CA GLU A 68 -11.81 -10.66 0.13
C GLU A 68 -10.74 -11.36 0.97
N ARG A 69 -9.52 -10.81 0.98
CA ARG A 69 -8.36 -11.41 1.68
C ARG A 69 -8.04 -10.76 3.03
N SER A 70 -8.56 -9.56 3.28
CA SER A 70 -8.47 -8.88 4.56
C SER A 70 -9.88 -8.85 5.15
N SER A 71 -10.15 -9.62 6.20
CA SER A 71 -11.35 -9.35 6.98
C SER A 71 -11.12 -8.04 7.70
N LEU A 72 -12.06 -7.10 7.60
CA LEU A 72 -12.06 -5.87 8.41
C LEU A 72 -12.37 -6.17 9.89
N ASP A 73 -11.92 -7.31 10.43
CA ASP A 73 -12.08 -7.67 11.84
C ASP A 73 -11.01 -6.95 12.66
N THR A 74 -11.11 -5.63 12.75
CA THR A 74 -10.60 -4.92 13.92
C THR A 74 -11.77 -4.76 14.87
N ILE A 75 -11.92 -5.72 15.78
CA ILE A 75 -12.73 -5.53 16.99
C ILE A 75 -12.03 -4.47 17.84
N LEU A 76 -12.73 -3.39 18.13
CA LEU A 76 -12.36 -2.36 19.12
C LEU A 76 -12.46 -2.91 20.55
#